data_AF-A0A942JVP1-F1
#
_entry.id   AF-A0A942JVP1-F1
#
_cell.length_a   1.000
_cell.length_b   1.000
_cell.length_c   1.000
_cell.angle_alpha   90.00
_cell.angle_beta   90.00
_cell.angle_gamma   90.00
#
_symmetry.space_group_name_H-M   'P 1'
#
loop_
_entity.id
_entity.type
_entity.pdbx_description
1 polymer ?
#
loop_
_entity_poly.entity_id
_entity_poly.type
_entity_poly.pdbx_seq_one_letter_code
_entity_poly.pdbx_strand_id
1 'polypeptide(L)'
;MSMRRVTPIILAIAVAGALAFAPGCSRKMVQVESGEIVLCTEGHVVSDTVEQREVPADEVAEHGVTTRVITCDLHTKLAALDEAAEKARAAGDLEAAERVLAEMAELDAEYRSAGRRLAEIRGERGAAGTGTSTGAAGGGTSGTSPGPGDGGGGTPPGEGSPVVGPIANLVHYVPDKIPGFVGQSLVSDPFVLFRDYMPVNSGPIVQLSVEVEQFKDAKQAQQMLGERVRERFVTSGEDVRIGSLDGFVGTRPNYVRLGMTDRGILILLEFYTTSDNPAEHKGAIIEAAKAIAGS
;
A
#
# COMPACT_ATOMS: atom_id res chain seq x y z
N MET A 1 25.46 5.62 1.09
CA MET A 1 25.23 5.06 2.44
C MET A 1 24.54 3.73 2.26
N SER A 2 25.09 2.68 2.87
CA SER A 2 24.64 1.29 2.71
C SER A 2 23.24 1.11 3.30
N MET A 3 22.24 0.90 2.46
CA MET A 3 20.88 0.54 2.89
C MET A 3 20.95 -0.82 3.56
N ARG A 4 20.85 -0.83 4.89
CA ARG A 4 20.50 -2.02 5.65
C ARG A 4 19.16 -2.50 5.11
N ARG A 5 19.20 -3.62 4.38
CA ARG A 5 18.02 -4.40 4.01
C ARG A 5 17.20 -4.61 5.28
N VAL A 6 16.10 -3.88 5.40
CA VAL A 6 15.10 -4.12 6.44
C VAL A 6 14.49 -5.45 6.05
N THR A 7 15.00 -6.50 6.67
CA THR A 7 14.43 -7.83 6.57
C THR A 7 13.08 -7.71 7.26
N PRO A 8 11.94 -7.96 6.61
CA PRO A 8 10.69 -8.04 7.35
C PRO A 8 10.87 -9.18 8.35
N ILE A 9 10.92 -8.82 9.63
CA ILE A 9 10.83 -9.79 10.71
C ILE A 9 9.45 -10.39 10.55
N ILE A 10 9.40 -11.61 10.00
CA ILE A 10 8.25 -12.50 10.13
C ILE A 10 8.06 -12.64 11.64
N LEU A 11 7.11 -11.86 12.19
CA LEU A 11 6.66 -12.09 13.55
C LEU A 11 5.91 -13.41 13.51
N ALA A 12 6.62 -14.48 13.82
CA ALA A 12 6.03 -15.78 14.03
C ALA A 12 5.08 -15.65 15.23
N ILE A 13 3.79 -15.49 14.95
CA ILE A 13 2.75 -15.65 15.96
C ILE A 13 2.88 -17.09 16.44
N ALA A 14 3.34 -17.23 17.68
CA ALA A 14 3.52 -18.52 18.33
C ALA A 14 2.15 -19.21 18.38
N VAL A 15 1.99 -20.25 17.57
CA VAL A 15 0.92 -21.22 17.68
C VAL A 15 0.99 -21.79 19.09
N ALA A 16 0.09 -21.34 19.97
CA ALA A 16 0.02 -21.82 21.34
C ALA A 16 -0.17 -23.35 21.30
N GLY A 17 0.82 -24.03 21.88
CA GLY A 17 0.92 -25.48 21.87
C GLY A 17 -0.28 -26.15 22.51
N ALA A 18 -0.71 -27.24 21.89
CA ALA A 18 -1.57 -28.23 22.51
C ALA A 18 -0.87 -28.82 23.74
N LEU A 19 -1.29 -28.42 24.93
CA LEU A 19 -1.08 -29.18 26.15
C LEU A 19 -2.43 -29.71 26.62
N ALA A 20 -2.64 -31.00 26.37
CA ALA A 20 -3.66 -31.79 27.04
C ALA A 20 -3.34 -31.89 28.54
N PHE A 21 -4.37 -31.84 29.38
CA PHE A 21 -4.71 -32.81 30.46
C PHE A 21 -5.41 -32.16 31.66
N ALA A 22 -6.75 -32.12 31.63
CA ALA A 22 -7.63 -32.31 32.78
C ALA A 22 -9.05 -32.69 32.29
N PRO A 23 -9.76 -33.64 32.93
CA PRO A 23 -11.16 -33.93 32.62
C PRO A 23 -12.03 -32.86 33.30
N GLY A 24 -12.29 -31.81 32.53
CA GLY A 24 -13.18 -30.69 32.85
C GLY A 24 -13.11 -29.77 31.65
N CYS A 25 -14.23 -29.25 31.17
CA CYS A 25 -14.31 -28.41 29.97
C CYS A 25 -13.48 -27.12 30.11
N SER A 26 -12.15 -27.19 29.95
CA SER A 26 -11.30 -26.02 29.86
C SER A 26 -11.63 -25.35 28.54
N ARG A 27 -12.23 -24.15 28.61
CA ARG A 27 -12.53 -23.33 27.44
C ARG A 27 -11.24 -23.17 26.63
N LYS A 28 -11.32 -23.37 25.31
CA LYS A 28 -10.19 -23.13 24.42
C LYS A 28 -9.90 -21.64 24.43
N MET A 29 -8.71 -21.27 24.90
CA MET A 29 -8.25 -19.88 24.91
C MET A 29 -7.48 -19.59 23.62
N VAL A 30 -7.62 -18.36 23.11
CA VAL A 30 -6.94 -17.87 21.91
C VAL A 30 -6.43 -16.45 22.15
N GLN A 31 -5.31 -16.13 21.54
CA GLN A 31 -4.77 -14.76 21.52
C GLN A 31 -5.53 -13.96 20.46
N VAL A 32 -6.02 -12.79 20.84
CA VAL A 32 -6.67 -11.81 19.96
C VAL A 32 -6.12 -10.42 20.25
N GLU A 33 -6.29 -9.54 19.28
CA GLU A 33 -5.95 -8.13 19.38
C GLU A 33 -7.22 -7.28 19.45
N SER A 34 -7.19 -6.22 20.26
CA SER A 34 -8.31 -5.30 20.43
C SER A 34 -7.81 -3.86 20.55
N GLY A 35 -8.47 -2.94 19.84
CA GLY A 35 -8.13 -1.52 19.90
C GLY A 35 -8.55 -0.75 18.65
N GLU A 36 -7.99 0.43 18.48
CA GLU A 36 -8.15 1.30 17.31
C GLU A 36 -6.77 1.66 16.73
N ILE A 37 -6.67 1.56 15.41
CA ILE A 37 -5.59 2.12 14.61
C ILE A 37 -6.14 3.33 13.85
N VAL A 38 -5.50 4.49 14.02
CA VAL A 38 -5.82 5.70 13.27
C VAL A 38 -4.82 5.87 12.15
N LEU A 39 -5.29 5.78 10.90
CA LEU A 39 -4.47 6.00 9.70
C LEU A 39 -4.65 7.41 9.16
N CYS A 40 -3.57 7.95 8.62
CA CYS A 40 -3.64 9.10 7.75
C CYS A 40 -4.14 8.69 6.35
N THR A 41 -4.80 9.60 5.64
CA THR A 41 -5.16 9.45 4.22
C THR A 41 -3.99 9.14 3.30
N GLU A 42 -2.76 9.43 3.73
CA GLU A 42 -1.51 9.17 3.00
C GLU A 42 -0.81 7.86 3.48
N GLY A 43 -1.50 7.00 4.25
CA GLY A 43 -1.02 5.67 4.63
C GLY A 43 -0.16 5.59 5.90
N HIS A 44 0.07 6.71 6.60
CA HIS A 44 0.83 6.70 7.86
C HIS A 44 -0.03 6.36 9.07
N VAL A 45 0.50 5.59 10.02
CA VAL A 45 -0.15 5.37 11.32
C VAL A 45 0.00 6.63 12.19
N VAL A 46 -1.13 7.20 12.62
CA VAL A 46 -1.19 8.38 13.50
C VAL A 46 -1.28 7.97 14.97
N SER A 47 -2.04 6.92 15.27
CA SER A 47 -2.19 6.37 16.61
C SER A 47 -2.46 4.88 16.53
N ASP A 48 -1.94 4.15 17.51
CA ASP A 48 -2.13 2.72 17.68
C ASP A 48 -2.41 2.46 19.16
N THR A 49 -3.60 1.91 19.45
CA THR A 49 -4.05 1.55 20.79
C THR A 49 -4.27 0.04 20.93
N VAL A 50 -3.75 -0.75 19.99
CA VAL A 50 -3.97 -2.19 19.93
C VAL A 50 -3.25 -2.88 21.08
N GLU A 51 -3.98 -3.76 21.76
CA GLU A 51 -3.46 -4.61 22.82
C GLU A 51 -3.76 -6.08 22.52
N GLN A 52 -2.80 -6.94 22.85
CA GLN A 52 -2.98 -8.40 22.82
C GLN A 52 -3.65 -8.89 24.10
N ARG A 53 -4.63 -9.79 23.95
CA ARG A 53 -5.41 -10.36 25.05
C ARG A 53 -5.68 -11.84 24.78
N GLU A 54 -5.67 -12.63 25.84
CA GLU A 54 -6.08 -14.03 25.78
C GLU A 54 -7.56 -14.15 26.16
N VAL A 55 -8.37 -14.70 25.25
CA VAL A 55 -9.84 -14.75 25.40
C VAL A 55 -10.36 -16.15 25.06
N PRO A 56 -11.52 -16.55 25.59
CA PRO A 56 -12.22 -17.74 25.13
C PRO A 56 -12.53 -17.70 23.63
N ALA A 57 -12.42 -18.84 22.95
CA ALA A 57 -12.63 -18.92 21.49
C ALA A 57 -14.04 -18.50 21.03
N ASP A 58 -15.03 -18.57 21.90
CA ASP A 58 -16.40 -18.12 21.67
C ASP A 58 -16.59 -16.61 21.86
N GLU A 59 -15.61 -15.90 22.45
CA GLU A 59 -15.65 -14.46 22.67
C GLU A 59 -14.89 -13.68 21.57
N VAL A 60 -14.21 -14.35 20.63
CA VAL A 60 -13.41 -13.71 19.56
C VAL A 60 -14.19 -12.65 18.79
N ALA A 61 -15.49 -12.85 18.54
CA ALA A 61 -16.33 -11.90 17.81
C ALA A 61 -16.53 -10.54 18.52
N GLU A 62 -16.29 -10.49 19.83
CA GLU A 62 -16.39 -9.28 20.67
C GLU A 62 -15.08 -8.48 20.67
N HIS A 63 -14.01 -9.08 20.17
CA HIS A 63 -12.67 -8.50 20.07
C HIS A 63 -12.35 -8.14 18.62
N GLY A 64 -11.41 -7.23 18.44
CA GLY A 64 -10.95 -6.83 17.12
C GLY A 64 -10.33 -5.45 17.10
N VAL A 65 -9.54 -5.21 16.07
CA VAL A 65 -8.97 -3.90 15.78
C VAL A 65 -9.92 -3.15 14.85
N THR A 66 -10.17 -1.89 15.15
CA THR A 66 -10.92 -0.97 14.29
C THR A 66 -9.97 0.01 13.60
N THR A 67 -10.31 0.43 12.40
CA THR A 67 -9.49 1.37 11.62
C THR A 67 -10.26 2.66 11.38
N ARG A 68 -9.65 3.77 11.77
CA ARG A 68 -10.17 5.11 11.50
C ARG A 68 -9.24 5.87 10.57
N VAL A 69 -9.75 6.42 9.48
CA VAL A 69 -8.96 7.24 8.54
C VAL A 69 -9.20 8.72 8.80
N ILE A 70 -8.13 9.50 8.96
CA ILE A 70 -8.15 10.96 9.12
C ILE A 70 -7.11 11.62 8.20
N THR A 71 -7.16 12.93 8.05
CA THR A 71 -6.01 13.71 7.57
C THR A 71 -5.22 14.17 8.79
N CYS A 72 -3.96 13.77 8.93
CA CYS A 72 -3.14 14.16 10.09
C CYS A 72 -2.73 15.64 10.01
N ASP A 73 -2.28 16.19 11.14
CA ASP A 73 -1.87 17.61 11.23
C ASP A 73 -0.77 17.97 10.23
N LEU A 74 0.19 17.05 10.00
CA LEU A 74 1.23 17.23 8.99
C LEU A 74 0.64 17.40 7.59
N HIS A 75 -0.26 16.50 7.17
CA HIS A 75 -0.86 16.58 5.83
C HIS A 75 -1.88 17.71 5.69
N THR A 76 -2.51 18.11 6.79
CA THR A 76 -3.32 19.34 6.83
C THR A 76 -2.43 20.56 6.57
N LYS A 77 -1.25 20.63 7.21
CA LYS A 77 -0.27 21.69 6.99
C LYS A 77 0.28 21.67 5.56
N LEU A 78 0.68 20.50 5.05
CA LEU A 78 1.21 20.34 3.69
C LEU A 78 0.17 20.73 2.63
N ALA A 79 -1.10 20.38 2.82
CA ALA A 79 -2.18 20.80 1.90
C ALA A 79 -2.37 22.33 1.89
N ALA A 80 -2.31 22.98 3.05
CA ALA A 80 -2.40 24.44 3.15
C ALA A 80 -1.19 25.14 2.51
N LEU A 81 0.02 24.58 2.66
CA LEU A 81 1.22 25.07 1.99
C LEU A 81 1.10 24.92 0.47
N ASP A 82 0.59 23.79 -0.02
CA ASP A 82 0.38 23.58 -1.46
C ASP A 82 -0.60 24.60 -2.05
N GLU A 83 -1.73 24.85 -1.39
CA GLU A 83 -2.69 25.87 -1.80
C GLU A 83 -2.05 27.28 -1.82
N ALA A 84 -1.27 27.62 -0.79
CA ALA A 84 -0.58 28.89 -0.71
C ALA A 84 0.48 29.04 -1.83
N ALA A 85 1.21 27.98 -2.17
CA ALA A 85 2.17 27.97 -3.26
C ALA A 85 1.48 28.20 -4.62
N GLU A 86 0.39 27.47 -4.90
CA GLU A 86 -0.34 27.62 -6.16
C GLU A 86 -1.02 29.01 -6.27
N LYS A 87 -1.53 29.56 -5.17
CA LYS A 87 -2.06 30.92 -5.13
C LYS A 87 -0.99 31.97 -5.43
N ALA A 88 0.21 31.82 -4.87
CA ALA A 88 1.33 32.72 -5.13
C ALA A 88 1.78 32.63 -6.61
N ARG A 89 1.87 31.42 -7.16
CA ARG A 89 2.18 31.20 -8.59
C ARG A 89 1.14 31.83 -9.50
N ALA A 90 -0.15 31.64 -9.21
CA ALA A 90 -1.23 32.24 -9.98
C ALA A 90 -1.22 33.78 -9.94
N ALA A 91 -0.73 34.37 -8.85
CA ALA A 91 -0.53 35.80 -8.70
C ALA A 91 0.78 36.33 -9.33
N GLY A 92 1.64 35.44 -9.86
CA GLY A 92 2.97 35.78 -10.39
C GLY A 92 4.02 36.08 -9.31
N ASP A 93 3.72 35.82 -8.04
CA ASP A 93 4.66 36.01 -6.92
C ASP A 93 5.52 34.76 -6.74
N LEU A 94 6.54 34.64 -7.61
CA LEU A 94 7.45 33.50 -7.60
C LEU A 94 8.32 33.42 -6.33
N GLU A 95 8.58 34.54 -5.66
CA GLU A 95 9.36 34.55 -4.41
C GLU A 95 8.55 34.00 -3.23
N ALA A 96 7.27 34.37 -3.13
CA ALA A 96 6.37 33.76 -2.16
C ALA A 96 6.14 32.27 -2.45
N ALA A 97 5.97 31.91 -3.73
CA ALA A 97 5.83 30.51 -4.13
C ALA A 97 7.07 29.68 -3.79
N GLU A 98 8.28 30.20 -4.04
CA GLU A 98 9.54 29.54 -3.68
C GLU A 98 9.64 29.31 -2.17
N ARG A 99 9.34 30.34 -1.36
CA ARG A 99 9.42 30.23 0.10
C ARG A 99 8.47 29.16 0.65
N VAL A 100 7.23 29.13 0.15
CA VAL A 100 6.24 28.15 0.58
C VAL A 100 6.61 26.74 0.12
N LEU A 101 7.09 26.57 -1.11
CA LEU A 101 7.58 25.28 -1.61
C LEU A 101 8.83 24.80 -0.87
N ALA A 102 9.69 25.71 -0.41
CA ALA A 102 10.85 25.37 0.41
C ALA A 102 10.42 24.83 1.79
N GLU A 103 9.45 25.48 2.44
CA GLU A 103 8.88 24.96 3.69
C GLU A 103 8.19 23.61 3.47
N MET A 104 7.42 23.48 2.38
CA MET A 104 6.76 22.22 2.03
C MET A 104 7.78 21.10 1.81
N ALA A 105 8.88 21.38 1.08
CA ALA A 105 9.93 20.40 0.80
C ALA A 105 10.79 20.05 2.02
N GLU A 106 10.93 20.96 2.99
CA GLU A 106 11.58 20.64 4.27
C GLU A 106 10.73 19.68 5.12
N LEU A 107 9.40 19.81 5.06
CA LEU A 107 8.48 18.91 5.76
C LEU A 107 8.36 17.56 5.05
N ASP A 108 8.16 17.59 3.74
CA ASP A 108 8.07 16.41 2.87
C ASP A 108 8.38 16.82 1.40
N ALA A 109 9.57 16.45 0.92
CA ALA A 109 10.01 16.76 -0.44
C ALA A 109 9.23 16.00 -1.53
N GLU A 110 8.66 14.84 -1.19
CA GLU A 110 7.94 13.98 -2.12
C GLU A 110 6.46 14.36 -2.20
N TYR A 111 5.90 14.98 -1.16
CA TYR A 111 4.52 15.48 -1.14
C TYR A 111 4.23 16.37 -2.35
N ARG A 112 3.39 15.87 -3.26
CA ARG A 112 3.04 16.53 -4.54
C ARG A 112 4.28 17.04 -5.31
N SER A 113 5.38 16.30 -5.23
CA SER A 113 6.68 16.65 -5.81
C SER A 113 7.19 18.04 -5.40
N ALA A 114 7.03 18.43 -4.13
CA ALA A 114 7.48 19.71 -3.58
C ALA A 114 8.92 20.05 -3.99
N GLY A 115 9.85 19.09 -3.83
CA GLY A 115 11.27 19.28 -4.15
C GLY A 115 11.52 19.59 -5.63
N ARG A 116 10.82 18.91 -6.54
CA ARG A 116 10.93 19.16 -7.99
C ARG A 116 10.35 20.53 -8.35
N ARG A 117 9.17 20.87 -7.83
CA ARG A 117 8.51 22.18 -8.08
C ARG A 117 9.35 23.34 -7.57
N LEU A 118 10.01 23.15 -6.42
CA LEU A 118 10.96 24.13 -5.88
C LEU A 118 12.17 24.33 -6.82
N ALA A 119 12.72 23.24 -7.37
CA ALA A 119 13.82 23.31 -8.33
C ALA A 119 13.42 24.02 -9.63
N GLU A 120 12.21 23.76 -10.14
CA GLU A 120 11.64 24.41 -11.32
C GLU A 120 11.53 25.93 -11.12
N ILE A 121 10.91 26.38 -10.01
CA ILE A 121 10.77 27.80 -9.69
C ILE A 121 12.12 28.51 -9.55
N ARG A 122 13.11 27.87 -8.92
CA ARG A 122 14.47 28.41 -8.83
C ARG A 122 15.13 28.55 -10.19
N GLY A 123 14.88 27.61 -11.10
CA GLY A 123 15.33 27.67 -12.49
C GLY A 123 14.71 28.83 -13.27
N GLU A 124 13.40 29.04 -13.15
CA GLU A 124 12.67 30.15 -13.79
C GLU A 124 13.23 31.51 -13.34
N ARG A 125 13.52 31.66 -12.05
CA ARG A 125 14.11 32.88 -11.49
C ARG A 125 15.56 33.09 -11.96
N GLY A 126 16.34 32.02 -12.13
CA GLY A 126 17.68 32.08 -12.70
C GLY A 126 17.70 32.50 -14.18
N ALA A 127 16.70 32.08 -14.95
CA ALA A 127 16.52 32.47 -16.36
C ALA A 127 16.00 33.92 -16.52
N ALA A 128 15.18 34.41 -15.59
CA ALA A 128 14.73 35.80 -15.57
C ALA A 128 15.89 36.81 -15.33
N GLY A 129 17.04 36.35 -14.83
CA GLY A 129 18.23 37.16 -14.57
C GLY A 129 19.19 37.38 -15.76
N THR A 130 18.95 36.78 -16.93
CA THR A 130 19.79 36.95 -18.13
C THR A 130 19.16 37.80 -19.23
N GLY A 131 18.07 38.52 -18.90
CA GLY A 131 17.45 39.52 -19.78
C GLY A 131 18.31 40.77 -19.95
N THR A 132 19.41 40.67 -20.71
CA THR A 132 20.10 41.84 -21.25
C THR A 132 19.18 42.52 -22.25
N SER A 133 18.56 43.62 -21.84
CA SER A 133 17.94 44.58 -22.73
C SER A 133 19.01 45.40 -23.46
N THR A 134 19.24 45.14 -24.74
CA THR A 134 19.81 46.13 -25.67
C THR A 134 19.06 46.09 -27.00
N GLY A 135 18.48 47.23 -27.36
CA GLY A 135 17.75 47.43 -28.62
C GLY A 135 18.67 47.78 -29.80
N ALA A 136 18.19 47.38 -30.98
CA ALA A 136 18.41 47.90 -32.35
C ALA A 136 19.85 48.01 -32.92
N ALA A 137 20.17 47.23 -33.96
CA ALA A 137 20.01 47.61 -35.39
C ALA A 137 20.89 46.75 -36.35
N GLY A 138 20.28 46.25 -37.43
CA GLY A 138 20.91 46.10 -38.76
C GLY A 138 21.68 44.81 -39.12
N GLY A 139 21.25 44.16 -40.22
CA GLY A 139 22.19 43.51 -41.17
C GLY A 139 21.97 42.04 -41.52
N GLY A 140 21.34 41.79 -42.69
CA GLY A 140 21.86 40.90 -43.74
C GLY A 140 21.99 39.38 -43.52
N THR A 141 21.00 38.64 -44.04
CA THR A 141 21.11 37.39 -44.84
C THR A 141 22.25 36.39 -44.60
N SER A 142 21.91 35.14 -44.30
CA SER A 142 22.02 33.99 -45.23
C SER A 142 21.53 32.72 -44.52
N GLY A 143 20.82 31.88 -45.27
CA GLY A 143 20.17 30.69 -44.73
C GLY A 143 21.15 29.59 -44.38
N THR A 144 20.67 28.64 -43.57
CA THR A 144 20.70 27.19 -43.82
C THR A 144 19.87 26.55 -42.71
N SER A 145 18.82 25.83 -43.08
CA SER A 145 18.08 24.96 -42.18
C SER A 145 18.88 23.67 -42.00
N PRO A 146 19.05 23.16 -40.77
CA PRO A 146 19.18 21.73 -40.57
C PRO A 146 18.16 21.24 -39.53
N GLY A 147 17.23 20.37 -39.93
CA GLY A 147 16.97 19.18 -39.10
C GLY A 147 18.08 18.15 -39.40
N PRO A 148 18.10 16.93 -38.82
CA PRO A 148 17.28 16.28 -37.78
C PRO A 148 18.17 15.67 -36.66
N GLY A 149 17.63 14.86 -35.72
CA GLY A 149 18.49 14.06 -34.83
C GLY A 149 17.77 13.30 -33.71
N ASP A 150 17.26 12.12 -34.03
CA ASP A 150 17.00 11.05 -33.07
C ASP A 150 18.32 10.62 -32.37
N GLY A 151 18.24 10.37 -31.06
CA GLY A 151 19.27 9.63 -30.32
C GLY A 151 20.09 10.45 -29.32
N GLY A 152 19.71 10.36 -28.04
CA GLY A 152 20.53 10.81 -26.92
C GLY A 152 20.14 10.03 -25.67
N GLY A 153 20.97 9.05 -25.31
CA GLY A 153 20.68 8.05 -24.28
C GLY A 153 20.33 8.67 -22.93
N GLY A 154 19.11 8.39 -22.48
CA GLY A 154 18.76 8.51 -21.07
C GLY A 154 19.48 7.40 -20.31
N THR A 155 20.38 7.80 -19.42
CA THR A 155 20.89 7.00 -18.32
C THR A 155 19.77 6.12 -17.76
N PRO A 156 19.99 4.81 -17.54
CA PRO A 156 18.95 3.95 -16.96
C PRO A 156 18.51 4.58 -15.62
N PRO A 157 17.20 4.74 -15.38
CA PRO A 157 16.75 5.18 -14.06
C PRO A 157 17.27 4.16 -13.06
N GLY A 158 18.07 4.66 -12.10
CA GLY A 158 18.56 3.86 -11.00
C GLY A 158 17.41 3.14 -10.31
N GLU A 159 17.72 1.95 -9.81
CA GLU A 159 16.84 1.16 -8.96
C GLU A 159 16.22 2.06 -7.88
N GLY A 160 14.89 2.17 -7.88
CA GLY A 160 14.14 3.03 -6.96
C GLY A 160 13.21 4.05 -7.63
N SER A 161 12.80 3.86 -8.89
CA SER A 161 11.75 4.72 -9.46
C SER A 161 10.49 4.64 -8.57
N PRO A 162 10.00 5.76 -8.02
CA PRO A 162 8.78 5.76 -7.22
C PRO A 162 7.61 5.29 -8.08
N VAL A 163 6.62 4.65 -7.45
CA VAL A 163 5.37 4.25 -8.10
C VAL A 163 4.81 5.45 -8.87
N VAL A 164 4.69 5.32 -10.19
CA VAL A 164 4.28 6.42 -11.08
C VAL A 164 2.77 6.45 -11.15
N GLY A 165 2.14 7.12 -10.18
CA GLY A 165 0.69 7.32 -10.10
C GLY A 165 0.28 7.86 -8.73
N PRO A 166 -0.98 8.32 -8.55
CA PRO A 166 -1.47 8.62 -7.20
C PRO A 166 -1.36 7.38 -6.32
N ILE A 167 -0.92 7.55 -5.08
CA ILE A 167 -1.00 6.51 -4.05
C ILE A 167 -2.48 6.16 -3.90
N ALA A 168 -2.84 4.91 -4.15
CA ALA A 168 -4.21 4.45 -4.04
C ALA A 168 -4.58 4.35 -2.56
N ASN A 169 -5.84 4.67 -2.22
CA ASN A 169 -6.35 4.36 -0.89
C ASN A 169 -6.55 2.84 -0.78
N LEU A 170 -5.57 2.14 -0.21
CA LEU A 170 -5.58 0.68 -0.08
C LEU A 170 -6.52 0.18 1.03
N VAL A 171 -6.99 1.06 1.92
CA VAL A 171 -7.74 0.68 3.14
C VAL A 171 -9.02 -0.08 2.82
N HIS A 172 -9.66 0.21 1.68
CA HIS A 172 -10.90 -0.48 1.30
C HIS A 172 -10.70 -1.98 1.01
N TYR A 173 -9.47 -2.41 0.75
CA TYR A 173 -9.14 -3.82 0.52
C TYR A 173 -8.82 -4.59 1.82
N VAL A 174 -8.73 -3.90 2.96
CA VAL A 174 -8.40 -4.49 4.28
C VAL A 174 -9.43 -4.10 5.36
N PRO A 175 -10.72 -4.47 5.17
CA PRO A 175 -11.79 -4.07 6.07
C PRO A 175 -11.57 -4.54 7.52
N ASP A 176 -12.19 -3.89 8.49
CA ASP A 176 -12.12 -4.31 9.91
C ASP A 176 -12.75 -5.68 10.16
N LYS A 177 -13.70 -6.10 9.30
CA LYS A 177 -14.42 -7.37 9.41
C LYS A 177 -14.61 -7.97 8.03
N ILE A 178 -14.44 -9.29 7.97
CA ILE A 178 -14.82 -10.12 6.82
C ILE A 178 -15.82 -11.15 7.37
N PRO A 179 -16.89 -11.54 6.67
CA PRO A 179 -17.82 -12.55 7.18
C PRO A 179 -17.09 -13.81 7.69
N GLY A 180 -17.28 -14.13 8.98
CA GLY A 180 -16.61 -15.26 9.65
C GLY A 180 -15.24 -14.93 10.27
N PHE A 181 -14.76 -13.70 10.14
CA PHE A 181 -13.45 -13.26 10.62
C PHE A 181 -13.47 -11.85 11.21
N VAL A 182 -12.56 -11.56 12.13
CA VAL A 182 -12.37 -10.23 12.70
C VAL A 182 -10.94 -9.75 12.55
N GLY A 183 -10.77 -8.52 12.09
CA GLY A 183 -9.48 -7.91 11.84
C GLY A 183 -8.66 -7.76 13.12
N GLN A 184 -7.38 -8.12 13.02
CA GLN A 184 -6.34 -7.92 14.02
C GLN A 184 -5.49 -6.70 13.60
N SER A 185 -4.23 -6.66 14.02
CA SER A 185 -3.28 -5.60 13.69
C SER A 185 -3.17 -5.36 12.17
N LEU A 186 -3.00 -4.09 11.85
CA LEU A 186 -2.78 -3.58 10.51
C LEU A 186 -1.35 -3.05 10.44
N VAL A 187 -0.55 -3.63 9.57
CA VAL A 187 0.75 -3.07 9.18
C VAL A 187 0.52 -2.16 7.98
N SER A 188 0.93 -0.91 8.12
CA SER A 188 0.71 0.13 7.12
C SER A 188 2.02 0.72 6.62
N ASP A 189 2.22 0.64 5.31
CA ASP A 189 3.25 1.31 4.52
C ASP A 189 2.56 2.03 3.34
N PRO A 190 3.09 3.16 2.82
CA PRO A 190 2.46 3.88 1.71
C PRO A 190 2.11 3.02 0.47
N PHE A 191 2.82 1.91 0.24
CA PHE A 191 2.55 1.03 -0.90
C PHE A 191 2.03 -0.35 -0.51
N VAL A 192 1.99 -0.67 0.79
CA VAL A 192 1.60 -1.99 1.28
C VAL A 192 0.70 -1.86 2.50
N LEU A 193 -0.47 -2.48 2.47
CA LEU A 193 -1.27 -2.76 3.66
C LEU A 193 -1.32 -4.25 3.91
N PHE A 194 -1.12 -4.65 5.15
CA PHE A 194 -1.23 -6.04 5.58
C PHE A 194 -2.09 -6.12 6.83
N ARG A 195 -3.07 -7.02 6.82
CA ARG A 195 -3.93 -7.28 7.97
C ARG A 195 -4.15 -8.76 8.19
N ASP A 196 -3.98 -9.19 9.43
CA ASP A 196 -4.41 -10.50 9.87
C ASP A 196 -5.85 -10.49 10.37
N TYR A 197 -6.52 -11.62 10.23
CA TYR A 197 -7.88 -11.82 10.70
C TYR A 197 -8.00 -13.16 11.42
N MET A 198 -8.67 -13.11 12.58
CA MET A 198 -8.96 -14.29 13.37
C MET A 198 -10.36 -14.82 13.05
N PRO A 199 -10.53 -16.15 12.89
CA PRO A 199 -11.83 -16.74 12.65
C PRO A 199 -12.70 -16.62 13.92
N VAL A 200 -13.95 -16.19 13.75
CA VAL A 200 -14.89 -16.03 14.87
C VAL A 200 -15.43 -17.36 15.39
N ASN A 201 -15.30 -18.42 14.60
CA ASN A 201 -15.69 -19.78 14.96
C ASN A 201 -14.47 -20.68 14.92
N SER A 202 -14.34 -21.55 15.92
CA SER A 202 -13.31 -22.59 15.90
C SER A 202 -13.49 -23.52 14.70
N GLY A 203 -12.41 -23.83 14.02
CA GLY A 203 -12.43 -24.71 12.85
C GLY A 203 -11.01 -25.01 12.35
N PRO A 204 -10.89 -25.67 11.18
CA PRO A 204 -9.60 -26.01 10.59
C PRO A 204 -8.87 -24.80 10.01
N ILE A 205 -9.55 -23.68 9.75
CA ILE A 205 -8.89 -22.41 9.36
C ILE A 205 -8.47 -21.73 10.66
N VAL A 206 -7.18 -21.43 10.77
CA VAL A 206 -6.58 -20.83 11.98
C VAL A 206 -6.48 -19.32 11.85
N GLN A 207 -6.17 -18.83 10.64
CA GLN A 207 -5.96 -17.42 10.36
C GLN A 207 -6.22 -17.13 8.88
N LEU A 208 -6.70 -15.92 8.60
CA LEU A 208 -6.70 -15.31 7.28
C LEU A 208 -5.75 -14.11 7.30
N SER A 209 -4.84 -14.03 6.35
CA SER A 209 -4.02 -12.84 6.10
C SER A 209 -4.45 -12.19 4.80
N VAL A 210 -4.58 -10.87 4.80
CA VAL A 210 -4.81 -10.06 3.60
C VAL A 210 -3.65 -9.10 3.42
N GLU A 211 -3.02 -9.16 2.26
CA GLU A 211 -1.93 -8.27 1.86
C GLU A 211 -2.34 -7.55 0.58
N VAL A 212 -2.13 -6.24 0.55
CA VAL A 212 -2.50 -5.37 -0.56
C VAL A 212 -1.28 -4.54 -0.91
N GLU A 213 -0.80 -4.65 -2.13
CA GLU A 213 0.41 -3.97 -2.58
C GLU A 213 0.13 -3.17 -3.85
N GLN A 214 0.52 -1.91 -3.85
CA GLN A 214 0.48 -1.04 -5.02
C GLN A 214 1.80 -1.11 -5.78
N PHE A 215 1.70 -1.42 -7.05
CA PHE A 215 2.78 -1.43 -8.02
C PHE A 215 2.71 -0.22 -8.95
N LYS A 216 3.78 -0.04 -9.71
CA LYS A 216 3.89 1.03 -10.72
C LYS A 216 2.76 0.97 -11.74
N ASP A 217 2.39 -0.22 -12.19
CA ASP A 217 1.38 -0.43 -13.23
C ASP A 217 0.75 -1.83 -13.15
N ALA A 218 -0.28 -2.04 -13.98
CA ALA A 218 -1.01 -3.31 -14.02
C ALA A 218 -0.17 -4.49 -14.51
N LYS A 219 0.85 -4.23 -15.33
CA LYS A 219 1.73 -5.28 -15.82
C LYS A 219 2.57 -5.83 -14.67
N GLN A 220 3.09 -4.95 -13.82
CA GLN A 220 3.85 -5.34 -12.64
C GLN A 220 2.98 -6.09 -11.63
N ALA A 221 1.75 -5.61 -11.35
CA ALA A 221 0.83 -6.32 -10.46
C ALA A 221 0.51 -7.75 -10.96
N GLN A 222 0.28 -7.90 -12.27
CA GLN A 222 0.04 -9.21 -12.90
C GLN A 222 1.27 -10.13 -12.88
N GLN A 223 2.46 -9.57 -13.09
CA GLN A 223 3.71 -10.33 -12.93
C GLN A 223 3.82 -10.88 -11.50
N MET A 224 3.55 -10.06 -10.49
CA MET A 224 3.63 -10.47 -9.09
C MET A 224 2.52 -11.47 -8.71
N LEU A 225 1.33 -11.41 -9.31
CA LEU A 225 0.32 -12.47 -9.20
C LEU A 225 0.87 -13.82 -9.69
N GLY A 226 1.61 -13.82 -10.80
CA GLY A 226 2.30 -14.99 -11.32
C GLY A 226 3.32 -15.54 -10.32
N GLU A 227 4.31 -14.72 -9.95
CA GLU A 227 5.45 -15.12 -9.13
C GLU A 227 5.09 -15.47 -7.68
N ARG A 228 4.10 -14.78 -7.09
CA ARG A 228 3.74 -14.94 -5.66
C ARG A 228 2.63 -15.97 -5.44
N VAL A 229 1.79 -16.21 -6.44
CA VAL A 229 0.64 -17.10 -6.32
C VAL A 229 0.74 -18.27 -7.28
N ARG A 230 0.70 -18.03 -8.59
CA ARG A 230 0.63 -19.12 -9.59
C ARG A 230 1.81 -20.08 -9.49
N GLU A 231 3.02 -19.56 -9.32
CA GLU A 231 4.24 -20.38 -9.24
C GLU A 231 4.46 -21.04 -7.88
N ARG A 232 3.88 -20.50 -6.79
CA ARG A 232 4.13 -20.96 -5.41
C ARG A 232 3.00 -21.80 -4.82
N PHE A 233 1.80 -21.67 -5.37
CA PHE A 233 0.58 -22.35 -4.93
C PHE A 233 0.02 -23.21 -6.06
N VAL A 234 0.89 -24.05 -6.64
CA VAL A 234 0.59 -24.83 -7.84
C VAL A 234 -0.42 -25.97 -7.61
N THR A 235 -0.58 -26.42 -6.37
CA THR A 235 -1.47 -27.55 -6.07
C THR A 235 -2.92 -27.11 -6.20
N SER A 236 -3.74 -27.87 -6.92
CA SER A 236 -5.18 -27.60 -7.13
C SER A 236 -5.48 -26.19 -7.65
N GLY A 237 -4.53 -25.62 -8.39
CA GLY A 237 -4.57 -24.25 -8.89
C GLY A 237 -5.64 -24.05 -9.97
N GLU A 238 -6.36 -22.93 -9.90
CA GLU A 238 -7.38 -22.57 -10.87
C GLU A 238 -7.50 -21.05 -11.03
N ASP A 239 -7.81 -20.62 -12.25
CA ASP A 239 -8.21 -19.25 -12.52
C ASP A 239 -9.60 -18.99 -11.92
N VAL A 240 -9.76 -17.84 -11.27
CA VAL A 240 -11.02 -17.43 -10.66
C VAL A 240 -11.37 -16.02 -11.08
N ARG A 241 -12.66 -15.71 -11.02
CA ARG A 241 -13.18 -14.36 -11.25
C ARG A 241 -13.98 -13.91 -10.03
N ILE A 242 -13.53 -12.81 -9.42
CA ILE A 242 -14.14 -12.21 -8.22
C ILE A 242 -14.72 -10.86 -8.65
N GLY A 243 -16.03 -10.82 -8.93
CA GLY A 243 -16.66 -9.64 -9.53
C GLY A 243 -16.05 -9.32 -10.90
N SER A 244 -15.44 -8.14 -11.04
CA SER A 244 -14.72 -7.73 -12.25
C SER A 244 -13.24 -8.13 -12.26
N LEU A 245 -12.71 -8.66 -11.16
CA LEU A 245 -11.29 -8.92 -10.97
C LEU A 245 -10.95 -10.35 -11.39
N ASP A 246 -9.92 -10.48 -12.22
CA ASP A 246 -9.31 -11.76 -12.54
C ASP A 246 -8.30 -12.13 -11.45
N GLY A 247 -8.26 -13.41 -11.12
CA GLY A 247 -7.41 -13.93 -10.07
C GLY A 247 -7.03 -15.38 -10.27
N PHE A 248 -6.27 -15.89 -9.31
CA PHE A 248 -5.84 -17.27 -9.24
C PHE A 248 -5.91 -17.73 -7.80
N VAL A 249 -6.46 -18.92 -7.57
CA VAL A 249 -6.44 -19.59 -6.28
C VAL A 249 -5.66 -20.89 -6.39
N GLY A 250 -4.89 -21.19 -5.37
CA GLY A 250 -4.15 -22.44 -5.30
C GLY A 250 -3.78 -22.79 -3.88
N THR A 251 -3.16 -23.95 -3.72
CA THR A 251 -2.78 -24.47 -2.41
C THR A 251 -1.32 -24.90 -2.37
N ARG A 252 -0.82 -25.00 -1.14
CA ARG A 252 0.40 -25.70 -0.74
C ARG A 252 0.14 -26.33 0.64
N PRO A 253 1.04 -27.17 1.20
CA PRO A 253 0.79 -27.77 2.51
C PRO A 253 0.39 -26.73 3.56
N ASN A 254 -0.75 -26.93 4.22
CA ASN A 254 -1.35 -26.06 5.24
C ASN A 254 -1.80 -24.66 4.79
N TYR A 255 -1.79 -24.35 3.49
CA TYR A 255 -2.18 -23.02 3.01
C TYR A 255 -3.05 -23.05 1.78
N VAL A 256 -4.00 -22.12 1.74
CA VAL A 256 -4.75 -21.72 0.54
C VAL A 256 -4.43 -20.27 0.27
N ARG A 257 -4.00 -19.92 -0.94
CA ARG A 257 -3.80 -18.53 -1.33
C ARG A 257 -4.61 -18.19 -2.57
N LEU A 258 -5.27 -17.04 -2.52
CA LEU A 258 -5.94 -16.43 -3.65
C LEU A 258 -5.29 -15.07 -3.90
N GLY A 259 -4.90 -14.80 -5.14
CA GLY A 259 -4.48 -13.48 -5.58
C GLY A 259 -5.41 -12.93 -6.66
N MET A 260 -5.66 -11.63 -6.63
CA MET A 260 -6.39 -10.90 -7.66
C MET A 260 -5.73 -9.53 -7.89
N THR A 261 -5.99 -8.91 -9.04
CA THR A 261 -5.44 -7.57 -9.33
C THR A 261 -6.53 -6.58 -9.69
N ASP A 262 -6.42 -5.33 -9.21
CA ASP A 262 -7.12 -4.17 -9.74
C ASP A 262 -6.10 -3.16 -10.27
N ARG A 263 -5.99 -3.05 -11.60
CA ARG A 263 -4.98 -2.21 -12.26
C ARG A 263 -3.60 -2.50 -11.65
N GLY A 264 -2.92 -1.49 -11.11
CA GLY A 264 -1.60 -1.63 -10.48
C GLY A 264 -1.62 -2.18 -9.06
N ILE A 265 -2.73 -2.70 -8.55
CA ILE A 265 -2.85 -3.21 -7.18
C ILE A 265 -2.93 -4.74 -7.21
N LEU A 266 -2.15 -5.41 -6.37
CA LEU A 266 -2.26 -6.84 -6.08
C LEU A 266 -2.93 -7.02 -4.72
N ILE A 267 -3.93 -7.88 -4.65
CA ILE A 267 -4.65 -8.24 -3.43
C ILE A 267 -4.45 -9.73 -3.21
N LEU A 268 -3.82 -10.09 -2.10
CA LEU A 268 -3.51 -11.47 -1.71
C LEU A 268 -4.29 -11.83 -0.45
N LEU A 269 -5.01 -12.94 -0.50
CA LEU A 269 -5.61 -13.59 0.65
C LEU A 269 -4.87 -14.91 0.88
N GLU A 270 -4.47 -15.21 2.11
CA GLU A 270 -3.90 -16.50 2.49
C GLU A 270 -4.58 -17.04 3.75
N PHE A 271 -5.14 -18.24 3.67
CA PHE A 271 -5.50 -19.01 4.85
C PHE A 271 -4.33 -19.87 5.29
N TYR A 272 -4.07 -19.86 6.60
CA TYR A 272 -3.37 -20.95 7.28
C TYR A 272 -4.42 -21.93 7.84
N THR A 273 -4.23 -23.23 7.57
CA THR A 273 -5.16 -24.28 7.97
C THR A 273 -4.43 -25.49 8.57
N THR A 274 -5.08 -26.13 9.54
CA THR A 274 -4.67 -27.44 10.07
C THR A 274 -5.35 -28.61 9.35
N SER A 275 -6.10 -28.36 8.27
CA SER A 275 -6.71 -29.43 7.47
C SER A 275 -5.63 -30.18 6.68
N ASP A 276 -5.73 -31.50 6.66
CA ASP A 276 -4.90 -32.37 5.81
C ASP A 276 -5.20 -32.17 4.31
N ASN A 277 -6.35 -31.53 3.98
CA ASN A 277 -6.76 -31.20 2.62
C ASN A 277 -7.10 -29.70 2.49
N PRO A 278 -6.09 -28.81 2.31
CA PRO A 278 -6.33 -27.38 2.17
C PRO A 278 -7.27 -27.00 1.01
N ALA A 279 -7.37 -27.84 -0.03
CA ALA A 279 -8.21 -27.56 -1.19
C ALA A 279 -9.71 -27.44 -0.85
N GLU A 280 -10.17 -28.02 0.27
CA GLU A 280 -11.53 -27.87 0.77
C GLU A 280 -11.88 -26.43 1.16
N HIS A 281 -10.87 -25.60 1.44
CA HIS A 281 -11.07 -24.21 1.86
C HIS A 281 -11.01 -23.21 0.69
N LYS A 282 -10.87 -23.67 -0.56
CA LYS A 282 -10.92 -22.79 -1.74
C LYS A 282 -12.24 -22.02 -1.87
N GLY A 283 -13.38 -22.67 -1.57
CA GLY A 283 -14.67 -21.99 -1.55
C GLY A 283 -14.73 -20.87 -0.50
N ALA A 284 -14.22 -21.13 0.70
CA ALA A 284 -14.21 -20.15 1.78
C ALA A 284 -13.33 -18.94 1.48
N ILE A 285 -12.15 -19.13 0.86
CA ILE A 285 -11.27 -17.99 0.53
C ILE A 285 -11.85 -17.16 -0.63
N ILE A 286 -12.59 -17.80 -1.55
CA ILE A 286 -13.33 -17.10 -2.61
C ILE A 286 -14.46 -16.25 -2.03
N GLU A 287 -15.19 -16.74 -1.03
CA GLU A 287 -16.23 -15.94 -0.36
C GLU A 287 -15.63 -14.76 0.43
N ALA A 288 -14.50 -14.96 1.11
CA ALA A 288 -13.76 -13.87 1.74
C ALA A 288 -13.31 -12.82 0.71
N ALA A 289 -12.78 -13.26 -0.42
CA ALA A 289 -12.39 -12.39 -1.54
C ALA A 289 -13.56 -11.58 -2.10
N LYS A 290 -14.75 -12.18 -2.25
CA LYS A 290 -15.97 -11.48 -2.69
C LYS A 290 -16.40 -10.40 -1.70
N ALA A 291 -16.28 -10.66 -0.40
CA ALA A 291 -16.62 -9.68 0.63
C ALA A 291 -15.72 -8.45 0.56
N ILE A 292 -14.42 -8.62 0.26
CA ILE A 292 -13.46 -7.51 0.07
C ILE A 292 -13.70 -6.77 -1.26
N ALA A 293 -13.96 -7.50 -2.35
CA ALA A 293 -14.15 -6.87 -3.66
C ALA A 293 -15.51 -6.16 -3.82
N GLY A 294 -16.50 -6.49 -2.98
CA GLY A 294 -17.84 -5.91 -2.99
C GLY A 294 -18.08 -4.85 -1.89
N SER A 295 -17.10 -4.59 -1.02
CA SER A 295 -17.17 -3.59 0.06
C SER A 295 -16.75 -2.19 -0.36
#